data_AF-A0A9P8LC85-F1
#
_entry.id   AF-A0A9P8LC85-F1
#
_cell.length_a   1.000
_cell.length_b   1.000
_cell.length_c   1.000
_cell.angle_alpha   90.00
_cell.angle_beta   90.00
_cell.angle_gamma   90.00
#
_symmetry.space_group_name_H-M   'P 1'
#
loop_
_entity.id
_entity.type
_entity.pdbx_description
1 polymer ?
#
loop_
_entity_poly.entity_id
_entity_poly.type
_entity_poly.pdbx_seq_one_letter_code
_entity_poly.pdbx_strand_id
1 'polypeptide(L)'
;MAGPRQAKITKGSNIETAQQLARIFAVAGTLSPEDLTRGITKYLGSLLGHATDHMLAKWGKEFVNQTPKEFVLSVPAIWSDRAKAKTMDCALNAGLGGRNMETNIRLISEPEAAAVYTIMTLPDCALQLNDVFLICDAGGGTVDLTTYRISVLQPSIGVEEMSVGNGGLCGSVMLDFRFREFIQNKLGDIEPEDMNDVCHAILSVSCFSVVLMPARCLRNSTREYVNLQ
;
A
#
# COMPACT_ATOMS: atom_id res chain seq x y z
N MET A 1 31.53 -37.02 10.80
CA MET A 1 31.42 -35.63 11.33
C MET A 1 31.59 -34.66 10.18
N ALA A 2 30.49 -34.09 9.69
CA ALA A 2 30.51 -33.01 8.71
C ALA A 2 29.66 -31.87 9.30
N GLY A 3 30.29 -30.73 9.58
CA GLY A 3 29.62 -29.59 10.20
C GLY A 3 28.60 -28.92 9.27
N PRO A 4 27.61 -28.20 9.81
CA PRO A 4 26.58 -27.56 9.00
C PRO A 4 27.20 -26.41 8.19
N ARG A 5 26.96 -26.43 6.87
CA ARG A 5 27.34 -25.35 5.95
C ARG A 5 26.51 -24.11 6.28
N GLN A 6 27.17 -23.05 6.75
CA GLN A 6 26.57 -21.72 6.80
C GLN A 6 26.26 -21.27 5.36
N ALA A 7 24.97 -21.08 5.06
CA ALA A 7 24.56 -20.36 3.86
C ALA A 7 25.02 -18.90 4.01
N LYS A 8 26.07 -18.52 3.27
CA LYS A 8 26.44 -17.12 3.08
C LYS A 8 25.31 -16.44 2.31
N ILE A 9 24.53 -15.62 2.99
CA ILE A 9 23.65 -14.63 2.35
C ILE A 9 24.57 -13.64 1.65
N THR A 10 24.69 -13.78 0.33
CA THR A 10 25.52 -12.95 -0.53
C THR A 10 25.01 -11.50 -0.49
N LYS A 11 25.90 -10.57 -0.12
CA LYS A 11 25.71 -9.09 -0.08
C LYS A 11 25.42 -8.43 -1.46
N GLY A 12 24.92 -9.17 -2.44
CA GLY A 12 24.77 -8.73 -3.84
C GLY A 12 23.44 -8.07 -4.20
N SER A 13 22.40 -8.15 -3.38
CA SER A 13 21.03 -7.75 -3.77
C SER A 13 20.62 -6.32 -3.42
N ASN A 14 21.42 -5.59 -2.64
CA ASN A 14 21.00 -4.29 -2.10
C ASN A 14 21.54 -3.07 -2.89
N ILE A 15 22.63 -3.23 -3.65
CA ILE A 15 23.29 -2.10 -4.32
C ILE A 15 22.62 -1.78 -5.67
N GLU A 16 22.31 -2.78 -6.48
CA GLU A 16 21.60 -2.58 -7.76
C GLU A 16 20.18 -2.07 -7.54
N THR A 17 19.47 -2.64 -6.57
CA THR A 17 18.13 -2.20 -6.16
C THR A 17 18.14 -0.73 -5.71
N ALA A 18 19.16 -0.32 -4.94
CA ALA A 18 19.34 1.07 -4.52
C ALA A 18 19.70 2.02 -5.68
N GLN A 19 20.55 1.59 -6.61
CA GLN A 19 20.92 2.37 -7.81
C GLN A 19 19.74 2.54 -8.77
N GLN A 20 18.84 1.57 -8.85
CA GLN A 20 17.65 1.62 -9.70
C GLN A 20 16.54 2.47 -9.09
N LEU A 21 16.31 2.37 -7.78
CA LEU A 21 15.45 3.31 -7.05
C LEU A 21 15.94 4.74 -7.22
N ALA A 22 17.26 4.98 -7.20
CA ALA A 22 17.83 6.31 -7.42
C ALA A 22 17.47 6.90 -8.81
N ARG A 23 17.21 6.10 -9.85
CA ARG A 23 16.77 6.59 -11.16
C ARG A 23 15.29 6.99 -11.18
N ILE A 24 14.43 6.25 -10.48
CA ILE A 24 13.01 6.59 -10.32
C ILE A 24 12.88 7.86 -9.46
N PHE A 25 13.62 7.92 -8.35
CA PHE A 25 13.74 9.14 -7.54
C PHE A 25 14.49 10.26 -8.26
N ALA A 26 15.30 10.01 -9.28
CA ALA A 26 15.93 11.10 -10.05
C ALA A 26 14.89 11.86 -10.90
N VAL A 27 13.83 11.21 -11.38
CA VAL A 27 12.74 11.88 -12.09
C VAL A 27 11.74 12.52 -11.13
N ALA A 28 11.43 11.88 -9.99
CA ALA A 28 10.56 12.48 -8.97
C ALA A 28 11.29 13.55 -8.12
N GLY A 29 12.60 13.43 -7.96
CA GLY A 29 13.46 14.30 -7.14
C GLY A 29 13.97 15.54 -7.87
N THR A 30 13.63 15.71 -9.15
CA THR A 30 13.78 16.99 -9.86
C THR A 30 12.63 17.94 -9.58
N LEU A 31 11.51 17.45 -9.05
CA LEU A 31 10.37 18.26 -8.67
C LEU A 31 10.64 18.94 -7.32
N SER A 32 10.40 20.25 -7.27
CA SER A 32 10.45 20.97 -6.00
C SER A 32 9.38 20.42 -5.04
N PRO A 33 9.61 20.46 -3.72
CA PRO A 33 8.59 20.11 -2.74
C PRO A 33 7.27 20.86 -2.95
N GLU A 34 7.32 22.09 -3.45
CA GLU A 34 6.17 22.92 -3.80
C GLU A 34 5.40 22.34 -4.99
N ASP A 35 6.10 21.91 -6.05
CA ASP A 35 5.49 21.29 -7.22
C ASP A 35 4.81 19.96 -6.87
N LEU A 36 5.43 19.15 -6.00
CA LEU A 36 4.85 17.91 -5.49
C LEU A 36 3.56 18.18 -4.71
N THR A 37 3.60 19.13 -3.78
CA THR A 37 2.44 19.53 -2.97
C THR A 37 1.30 20.04 -3.85
N ARG A 38 1.61 20.87 -4.85
CA ARG A 38 0.65 21.36 -5.84
C ARG A 38 0.06 20.22 -6.67
N GLY A 39 0.89 19.27 -7.10
CA GLY A 39 0.47 18.08 -7.84
C GLY A 39 -0.52 17.22 -7.04
N ILE A 40 -0.19 16.91 -5.79
CA ILE A 40 -1.04 16.13 -4.88
C ILE A 40 -2.38 16.86 -4.65
N THR A 41 -2.33 18.16 -4.35
CA THR A 41 -3.54 18.98 -4.14
C THR A 41 -4.45 18.96 -5.38
N LYS A 42 -3.88 19.15 -6.57
CA LYS A 42 -4.64 19.10 -7.82
C LYS A 42 -5.27 17.71 -8.05
N TYR A 43 -4.50 16.65 -7.81
CA TYR A 43 -4.98 15.27 -7.94
C TYR A 43 -6.16 14.99 -7.00
N LEU A 44 -6.03 15.34 -5.71
CA LEU A 44 -7.10 15.18 -4.73
C LEU A 44 -8.35 16.01 -5.10
N GLY A 45 -8.16 17.23 -5.63
CA GLY A 45 -9.27 18.06 -6.10
C GLY A 45 -9.98 17.46 -7.31
N SER A 46 -9.23 16.90 -8.26
CA SER A 46 -9.80 16.17 -9.40
C SER A 46 -10.55 14.91 -8.97
N LEU A 47 -10.02 14.17 -7.98
CA LEU A 47 -10.68 12.99 -7.42
C LEU A 47 -12.00 13.37 -6.74
N LEU A 48 -11.99 14.44 -5.94
CA LEU A 48 -13.19 14.99 -5.29
C LEU A 48 -14.24 15.43 -6.32
N GLY A 49 -13.81 16.14 -7.38
CA GLY A 49 -14.68 16.55 -8.48
C GLY A 49 -15.34 15.34 -9.16
N HIS A 50 -14.54 14.35 -9.55
CA HIS A 50 -15.03 13.13 -10.18
C HIS A 50 -16.00 12.35 -9.28
N ALA A 51 -15.67 12.18 -8.01
CA ALA A 51 -16.55 11.53 -7.03
C ALA A 51 -17.87 12.31 -6.89
N THR A 52 -17.81 13.64 -6.82
CA THR A 52 -18.99 14.51 -6.71
C THR A 52 -19.88 14.37 -7.94
N ASP A 53 -19.32 14.43 -9.15
CA ASP A 53 -20.07 14.29 -10.39
C ASP A 53 -20.77 12.92 -10.46
N HIS A 54 -20.07 11.86 -10.08
CA HIS A 54 -20.64 10.51 -10.03
C HIS A 54 -21.78 10.41 -8.99
N MET A 55 -21.63 11.00 -7.80
CA MET A 55 -22.69 11.06 -6.80
C MET A 55 -23.91 11.86 -7.29
N LEU A 56 -23.68 13.01 -7.93
CA LEU A 56 -24.74 13.87 -8.47
C LEU A 56 -25.52 13.16 -9.58
N ALA A 57 -24.82 12.44 -10.47
CA ALA A 57 -25.44 11.66 -11.54
C ALA A 57 -26.29 10.50 -10.98
N LYS A 58 -25.84 9.84 -9.91
CA LYS A 58 -26.49 8.66 -9.34
C LYS A 58 -27.65 9.00 -8.39
N TRP A 59 -27.51 10.05 -7.58
CA TRP A 59 -28.44 10.36 -6.48
C TRP A 59 -29.11 11.74 -6.57
N GLY A 60 -28.72 12.57 -7.54
CA GLY A 60 -29.30 13.89 -7.74
C GLY A 60 -28.76 14.98 -6.81
N LYS A 61 -28.90 16.23 -7.25
CA LYS A 61 -28.27 17.39 -6.60
C LYS A 61 -28.77 17.66 -5.18
N GLU A 62 -30.07 17.54 -4.96
CA GLU A 62 -30.68 17.88 -3.68
C GLU A 62 -30.20 16.94 -2.56
N PHE A 63 -30.28 15.62 -2.80
CA PHE A 63 -29.83 14.61 -1.85
C PHE A 63 -28.34 14.75 -1.53
N VAL A 64 -27.49 14.88 -2.56
CA VAL A 64 -26.04 15.01 -2.37
C VAL A 64 -25.70 16.27 -1.58
N ASN A 65 -26.34 17.41 -1.85
CA ASN A 65 -26.04 18.65 -1.15
C ASN A 65 -26.51 18.68 0.31
N GLN A 66 -27.61 18.00 0.64
CA GLN A 66 -28.15 17.93 1.99
C GLN A 66 -27.43 16.87 2.86
N THR A 67 -26.78 15.89 2.24
CA THR A 67 -26.08 14.81 2.96
C THR A 67 -24.72 15.28 3.48
N PRO A 68 -24.47 15.22 4.81
CA PRO A 68 -23.14 15.44 5.39
C PRO A 68 -22.12 14.46 4.81
N LYS A 69 -20.89 14.92 4.60
CA LYS A 69 -19.82 14.11 4.02
C LYS A 69 -18.64 14.08 4.98
N GLU A 70 -18.14 12.88 5.22
CA GLU A 70 -16.91 12.63 5.95
C GLU A 70 -15.91 12.00 4.98
N PHE A 71 -14.66 12.45 5.05
CA PHE A 71 -13.57 12.02 4.19
C PHE A 71 -12.55 11.27 5.05
N VAL A 72 -12.23 10.05 4.64
CA VAL A 72 -11.21 9.24 5.30
C VAL A 72 -10.16 8.89 4.25
N LEU A 73 -8.93 9.39 4.43
CA LEU A 73 -7.82 9.11 3.54
C LEU A 73 -6.89 8.09 4.19
N SER A 74 -6.59 7.02 3.48
CA SER A 74 -5.57 6.06 3.90
C SER A 74 -4.17 6.61 3.60
N VAL A 75 -3.23 6.39 4.52
CA VAL A 75 -1.81 6.73 4.34
C VAL A 75 -0.93 5.57 4.82
N PRO A 76 0.29 5.40 4.30
CA PRO A 76 1.18 4.35 4.78
C PRO A 76 1.50 4.51 6.27
N ALA A 77 1.51 3.40 7.02
CA ALA A 77 1.74 3.43 8.46
C ALA A 77 3.14 3.97 8.83
N ILE A 78 4.15 3.64 8.01
CA ILE A 78 5.55 4.02 8.20
C ILE A 78 5.85 5.50 7.92
N TRP A 79 4.86 6.28 7.47
CA TRP A 79 5.06 7.71 7.20
C TRP A 79 5.29 8.53 8.47
N SER A 80 6.25 9.45 8.39
CA SER A 80 6.47 10.46 9.44
C SER A 80 5.24 11.34 9.64
N ASP A 81 5.06 11.87 10.85
CA ASP A 81 3.99 12.82 11.17
C ASP A 81 4.01 14.04 10.25
N ARG A 82 5.19 14.49 9.84
CA ARG A 82 5.35 15.58 8.86
C ARG A 82 4.76 15.23 7.50
N ALA A 83 4.93 14.00 7.03
CA ALA A 83 4.35 13.55 5.76
C ALA A 83 2.83 13.45 5.86
N LYS A 84 2.32 12.87 6.96
CA LYS A 84 0.88 12.80 7.25
C LYS A 84 0.23 14.19 7.32
N ALA A 85 0.85 15.13 8.03
CA ALA A 85 0.39 16.52 8.11
C ALA A 85 0.35 17.20 6.74
N LYS A 86 1.41 17.05 5.93
CA LYS A 86 1.42 17.60 4.57
C LYS A 86 0.32 17.03 3.68
N THR A 87 0.01 15.75 3.80
CA THR A 87 -1.10 15.13 3.07
C THR A 87 -2.45 15.69 3.53
N MET A 88 -2.63 15.92 4.83
CA MET A 88 -3.81 16.59 5.36
C MET A 88 -3.93 18.02 4.78
N ASP A 89 -2.85 18.80 4.77
CA ASP A 89 -2.83 20.14 4.19
C ASP A 89 -3.23 20.12 2.71
N CYS A 90 -2.70 19.17 1.94
CA CYS A 90 -3.07 19.00 0.53
C CYS A 90 -4.57 18.67 0.36
N ALA A 91 -5.11 17.81 1.22
CA ALA A 91 -6.52 17.42 1.18
C ALA A 91 -7.45 18.60 1.50
N LEU A 92 -7.12 19.37 2.53
CA LEU A 92 -7.85 20.60 2.89
C LEU A 92 -7.82 21.62 1.75
N ASN A 93 -6.63 21.87 1.18
CA ASN A 93 -6.46 22.79 0.06
C ASN A 93 -7.14 22.31 -1.23
N ALA A 94 -7.34 21.00 -1.38
CA ALA A 94 -8.10 20.40 -2.48
C ALA A 94 -9.62 20.52 -2.30
N GLY A 95 -10.10 21.05 -1.18
CA GLY A 95 -11.51 21.26 -0.88
C GLY A 95 -12.20 20.06 -0.23
N LEU A 96 -11.45 19.03 0.19
CA LEU A 96 -12.01 17.97 1.03
C LEU A 96 -12.48 18.58 2.37
N GLY A 97 -13.45 17.94 3.03
CA GLY A 97 -14.02 18.42 4.30
C GLY A 97 -15.08 19.53 4.20
N GLY A 98 -15.24 20.16 3.03
CA GLY A 98 -16.31 21.13 2.76
C GLY A 98 -16.18 22.41 3.59
N ARG A 99 -17.28 22.88 4.18
CA ARG A 99 -17.31 24.14 4.97
C ARG A 99 -16.62 24.04 6.33
N ASN A 100 -16.54 22.84 6.90
CA ASN A 100 -15.91 22.56 8.19
C ASN A 100 -14.64 21.74 7.94
N MET A 101 -13.73 22.30 7.12
CA MET A 101 -12.62 21.62 6.46
C MET A 101 -11.85 20.64 7.38
N GLU A 102 -11.56 21.01 8.62
CA GLU A 102 -10.74 20.19 9.54
C GLU A 102 -11.51 19.08 10.26
N THR A 103 -12.80 19.22 10.54
CA THR A 103 -13.55 18.23 11.37
C THR A 103 -14.10 17.06 10.58
N ASN A 104 -14.17 17.21 9.25
CA ASN A 104 -14.76 16.23 8.34
C ASN A 104 -13.71 15.40 7.59
N ILE A 105 -12.42 15.58 7.87
CA ILE A 105 -11.35 14.79 7.26
C ILE A 105 -10.58 14.05 8.35
N ARG A 106 -10.32 12.76 8.11
CA ARG A 106 -9.47 11.94 8.98
C ARG A 106 -8.48 11.15 8.15
N LEU A 107 -7.31 10.92 8.73
CA LEU A 107 -6.36 9.96 8.19
C LEU A 107 -6.54 8.63 8.92
N ILE A 108 -6.47 7.55 8.18
CA ILE A 108 -6.36 6.18 8.69
C ILE A 108 -5.09 5.57 8.11
N SER A 109 -4.42 4.66 8.80
CA SER A 109 -3.34 3.95 8.12
C SER A 109 -3.90 2.93 7.12
N GLU A 110 -3.20 2.71 6.01
CA GLU A 110 -3.54 1.64 5.04
C GLU A 110 -3.73 0.27 5.70
N PRO A 111 -2.81 -0.21 6.58
CA PRO A 111 -3.03 -1.49 7.25
C PRO A 111 -4.23 -1.47 8.21
N GLU A 112 -4.55 -0.37 8.89
CA GLU A 112 -5.78 -0.30 9.71
C GLU A 112 -7.04 -0.36 8.84
N ALA A 113 -7.08 0.37 7.73
CA ALA A 113 -8.20 0.33 6.80
C ALA A 113 -8.42 -1.09 6.25
N ALA A 114 -7.33 -1.77 5.87
CA ALA A 114 -7.33 -3.16 5.46
C ALA A 114 -7.79 -4.11 6.58
N ALA A 115 -7.36 -3.88 7.82
CA ALA A 115 -7.76 -4.66 8.98
C ALA A 115 -9.27 -4.56 9.21
N VAL A 116 -9.81 -3.33 9.25
CA VAL A 116 -11.23 -3.05 9.47
C VAL A 116 -12.07 -3.74 8.39
N TYR A 117 -11.74 -3.54 7.11
CA TYR A 117 -12.46 -4.17 6.00
C TYR A 117 -12.46 -5.69 6.12
N THR A 118 -11.30 -6.29 6.41
CA THR A 118 -11.17 -7.74 6.50
C THR A 118 -11.99 -8.29 7.67
N ILE A 119 -11.87 -7.69 8.85
CA ILE A 119 -12.60 -8.10 10.05
C ILE A 119 -14.12 -8.00 9.83
N MET A 120 -14.60 -6.93 9.20
CA MET A 120 -16.03 -6.73 8.92
C MET A 120 -16.59 -7.70 7.87
N THR A 121 -15.74 -8.29 7.04
CA THR A 121 -16.14 -9.23 5.97
C THR A 121 -16.02 -10.69 6.42
N LEU A 122 -15.26 -10.97 7.48
CA LEU A 122 -15.12 -12.31 8.03
C LEU A 122 -16.40 -12.74 8.77
N PRO A 123 -16.74 -14.05 8.74
CA PRO A 123 -17.81 -14.59 9.58
C PRO A 123 -17.54 -14.35 11.08
N ASP A 124 -18.59 -14.14 11.88
CA ASP A 124 -18.51 -13.84 13.32
C ASP A 124 -17.67 -14.83 14.15
N CYS A 125 -17.54 -16.07 13.68
CA CYS A 125 -16.77 -17.13 14.34
C CYS A 125 -15.31 -17.26 13.87
N ALA A 126 -14.84 -16.40 12.96
CA ALA A 126 -13.55 -16.56 12.30
C ALA A 126 -12.35 -16.12 13.15
N LEU A 127 -12.56 -15.27 14.16
CA LEU A 127 -11.50 -14.67 14.98
C LEU A 127 -11.71 -14.99 16.47
N GLN A 128 -10.63 -15.35 17.15
CA GLN A 128 -10.61 -15.60 18.58
C GLN A 128 -9.74 -14.56 19.30
N LEU A 129 -10.00 -14.35 20.59
CA LEU A 129 -9.15 -13.50 21.43
C LEU A 129 -7.71 -14.02 21.37
N ASN A 130 -6.75 -13.11 21.22
CA ASN A 130 -5.32 -13.38 21.01
C ASN A 130 -4.95 -14.05 19.68
N ASP A 131 -5.89 -14.22 18.74
CA ASP A 131 -5.48 -14.53 17.37
C ASP A 131 -4.63 -13.39 16.81
N VAL A 132 -3.63 -13.78 16.03
CA VAL A 132 -2.69 -12.87 15.39
C VAL A 132 -2.83 -13.03 13.88
N PHE A 133 -2.89 -11.91 13.18
CA PHE A 133 -2.92 -11.88 11.73
C PHE A 133 -1.93 -10.85 11.19
N LEU A 134 -1.41 -11.15 10.01
CA LEU A 134 -0.51 -10.29 9.26
C LEU A 134 -1.28 -9.70 8.08
N ILE A 135 -1.12 -8.39 7.88
CA ILE A 135 -1.49 -7.69 6.66
C ILE A 135 -0.24 -7.53 5.82
N CYS A 136 -0.29 -8.07 4.60
CA CYS A 136 0.68 -7.81 3.56
C CYS A 136 0.04 -6.91 2.51
N ASP A 137 0.48 -5.65 2.46
CA ASP A 137 0.12 -4.68 1.44
C ASP A 137 1.24 -4.60 0.42
N ALA A 138 1.07 -5.27 -0.72
CA ALA A 138 2.03 -5.27 -1.81
C ALA A 138 1.55 -4.35 -2.94
N GLY A 139 1.79 -3.06 -2.76
CA GLY A 139 1.42 -2.02 -3.70
C GLY A 139 2.41 -1.82 -4.85
N GLY A 140 2.25 -0.71 -5.57
CA GLY A 140 3.11 -0.35 -6.70
C GLY A 140 4.51 0.10 -6.28
N GLY A 141 4.59 0.98 -5.29
CA GLY A 141 5.87 1.55 -4.82
C GLY A 141 6.48 0.79 -3.65
N THR A 142 5.65 0.34 -2.71
CA THR A 142 6.07 -0.30 -1.46
C THR A 142 5.44 -1.67 -1.30
N VAL A 143 6.10 -2.49 -0.48
CA VAL A 143 5.46 -3.63 0.19
C VAL A 143 5.57 -3.38 1.69
N ASP A 144 4.42 -3.33 2.36
CA ASP A 144 4.29 -3.02 3.79
C ASP A 144 3.68 -4.23 4.54
N LEU A 145 4.26 -4.54 5.70
CA LEU A 145 3.88 -5.66 6.56
C LEU A 145 3.54 -5.14 7.96
N THR A 146 2.31 -5.42 8.42
CA THR A 146 1.85 -5.05 9.76
C THR A 146 1.16 -6.22 10.44
N THR A 147 1.49 -6.48 11.70
CA THR A 147 0.94 -7.60 12.48
C THR A 147 0.00 -7.07 13.56
N TYR A 148 -1.21 -7.62 13.62
CA TYR A 148 -2.21 -7.28 14.63
C TYR A 148 -2.57 -8.49 15.48
N ARG A 149 -2.87 -8.25 16.75
CA ARG A 149 -3.48 -9.22 17.68
C ARG A 149 -4.88 -8.76 18.05
N ILE A 150 -5.83 -9.69 18.07
CA ILE A 150 -7.18 -9.45 18.59
C ILE A 150 -7.09 -9.28 20.11
N SER A 151 -7.41 -8.08 20.60
CA SER A 151 -7.40 -7.73 22.02
C SER A 151 -8.80 -7.71 22.64
N VAL A 152 -9.84 -7.49 21.82
CA VAL A 152 -11.24 -7.44 22.26
C VAL A 152 -12.11 -8.09 21.17
N LEU A 153 -13.14 -8.86 21.57
CA LEU A 153 -14.15 -9.42 20.65
C LEU A 153 -15.51 -8.74 20.77
N GLN A 154 -15.87 -8.21 21.95
CA GLN A 154 -17.16 -7.59 22.24
C GLN A 154 -16.97 -6.36 23.17
N PRO A 155 -17.79 -5.31 23.04
CA PRO A 155 -18.92 -5.16 22.11
C PRO A 155 -18.51 -4.88 20.66
N SER A 156 -17.24 -4.56 20.42
CA SER A 156 -16.64 -4.40 19.11
C SER A 156 -15.27 -5.07 19.07
N ILE A 157 -14.84 -5.52 17.89
CA ILE A 157 -13.53 -6.12 17.72
C ILE A 157 -12.45 -5.04 17.89
N GLY A 158 -11.53 -5.28 18.81
CA GLY A 158 -10.36 -4.44 19.07
C GLY A 158 -9.09 -5.16 18.62
N VAL A 159 -8.19 -4.41 18.00
CA VAL A 159 -6.87 -4.89 17.56
C VAL A 159 -5.77 -4.07 18.19
N GLU A 160 -4.64 -4.73 18.45
CA GLU A 160 -3.39 -4.10 18.87
C GLU A 160 -2.29 -4.45 17.88
N GLU A 161 -1.53 -3.45 17.44
CA GLU A 161 -0.34 -3.65 16.62
C GLU A 161 0.76 -4.33 17.47
N MET A 162 1.25 -5.48 17.01
CA MET A 162 2.20 -6.30 17.77
C MET A 162 3.65 -5.88 17.53
N SER A 163 3.93 -5.21 16.42
CA SER A 163 5.25 -4.75 16.01
C SER A 163 5.08 -3.58 15.08
N VAL A 164 5.97 -2.57 15.19
CA VAL A 164 6.02 -1.45 14.25
C VAL A 164 6.04 -2.00 12.82
N GLY A 165 5.09 -1.57 12.00
CA GLY A 165 5.01 -1.92 10.58
C GLY A 165 6.38 -1.78 9.89
N ASN A 166 6.72 -2.76 9.06
CA ASN A 166 7.97 -2.77 8.30
C ASN A 166 7.64 -2.73 6.81
N GLY A 167 8.41 -1.97 6.03
CA GLY A 167 8.14 -1.76 4.63
C GLY A 167 9.41 -1.64 3.80
N GLY A 168 9.32 -2.01 2.53
CA GLY A 168 10.40 -1.92 1.56
C GLY A 168 9.96 -1.26 0.26
N LEU A 169 10.89 -0.56 -0.39
CA LEU A 169 10.70 -0.02 -1.75
C LEU A 169 10.87 -1.13 -2.80
N CYS A 170 9.94 -2.09 -2.77
CA CYS A 170 9.99 -3.31 -3.58
C CYS A 170 8.62 -3.67 -4.16
N GLY A 171 7.74 -2.68 -4.36
CA GLY A 171 6.45 -2.88 -5.01
C GLY A 171 6.55 -3.23 -6.50
N SER A 172 5.40 -3.40 -7.15
CA SER A 172 5.31 -3.91 -8.53
C SER A 172 6.04 -3.04 -9.57
N VAL A 173 6.20 -1.74 -9.34
CA VAL A 173 6.97 -0.84 -10.24
C VAL A 173 8.41 -1.34 -10.41
N MET A 174 8.98 -1.94 -9.36
CA MET A 174 10.32 -2.52 -9.44
C MET A 174 10.34 -3.81 -10.28
N LEU A 175 9.26 -4.58 -10.24
CA LEU A 175 9.10 -5.77 -11.10
C LEU A 175 8.95 -5.35 -12.56
N ASP A 176 8.15 -4.33 -12.85
CA ASP A 176 7.97 -3.77 -14.20
C ASP A 176 9.30 -3.30 -14.80
N PHE A 177 10.12 -2.63 -13.98
CA PHE A 177 11.45 -2.21 -14.38
C PHE A 177 12.35 -3.39 -14.73
N ARG A 178 12.42 -4.40 -13.85
CA ARG A 178 13.24 -5.60 -14.08
C ARG A 178 12.75 -6.41 -15.28
N PHE A 179 11.44 -6.43 -15.52
CA PHE A 179 10.86 -7.06 -16.70
C PHE A 179 11.27 -6.33 -17.98
N ARG A 180 11.23 -5.00 -17.99
CA ARG A 180 11.72 -4.20 -19.13
C ARG A 180 13.19 -4.46 -19.44
N GLU A 181 14.04 -4.49 -18.41
CA GLU A 181 15.47 -4.82 -18.53
C GLU A 181 15.67 -6.23 -19.12
N PHE A 182 14.87 -7.20 -18.66
CA PHE A 182 14.90 -8.56 -19.20
C PHE A 182 14.54 -8.62 -20.69
N ILE A 183 13.49 -7.90 -21.11
CA ILE A 183 13.07 -7.85 -22.52
C ILE A 183 14.13 -7.18 -23.40
N GLN A 184 14.69 -6.04 -22.95
CA GLN A 184 15.80 -5.37 -23.64
C GLN A 184 16.99 -6.31 -23.83
N ASN A 185 17.39 -7.04 -22.79
CA ASN A 185 18.50 -8.01 -22.87
C ASN A 185 18.21 -9.19 -23.80
N LYS A 186 16.94 -9.54 -24.02
CA LYS A 186 16.53 -10.66 -24.89
C LYS A 186 16.39 -10.27 -26.34
N LEU A 187 15.86 -9.08 -26.61
CA LEU A 187 15.51 -8.64 -27.95
C LEU A 187 16.51 -7.65 -28.56
N GLY A 188 17.42 -7.09 -27.75
CA GLY A 188 18.38 -6.07 -28.17
C GLY A 188 17.81 -4.65 -28.06
N ASP A 189 18.42 -3.71 -28.78
CA ASP A 189 17.94 -2.33 -28.85
C ASP A 189 16.59 -2.30 -29.58
N ILE A 190 15.55 -1.99 -28.81
CA ILE A 190 14.20 -1.73 -29.30
C ILE A 190 13.90 -0.26 -29.08
N GLU A 191 13.21 0.36 -30.03
CA GLU A 191 12.77 1.74 -29.89
C GLU A 191 11.88 1.92 -28.64
N PRO A 192 11.99 3.06 -27.93
CA PRO A 192 11.27 3.27 -26.67
C PRO A 192 9.74 3.15 -26.80
N GLU A 193 9.17 3.53 -27.94
CA GLU A 193 7.74 3.38 -28.21
C GLU A 193 7.32 1.92 -28.28
N ASP A 194 8.03 1.11 -29.06
CA ASP A 194 7.78 -0.34 -29.20
C ASP A 194 7.96 -1.07 -27.85
N MET A 195 8.95 -0.64 -27.05
CA MET A 195 9.17 -1.17 -25.71
C MET A 195 7.99 -0.91 -24.77
N ASN A 196 7.37 0.27 -24.86
CA ASN A 196 6.19 0.59 -24.05
C ASN A 196 4.98 -0.23 -24.47
N ASP A 197 4.77 -0.45 -25.76
CA ASP A 197 3.67 -1.28 -26.27
C ASP A 197 3.83 -2.74 -25.84
N VAL A 198 5.04 -3.30 -25.93
CA VAL A 198 5.36 -4.64 -25.45
C VAL A 198 5.17 -4.75 -23.93
N CYS A 199 5.64 -3.75 -23.18
CA CYS A 199 5.45 -3.71 -21.73
C CYS A 199 3.97 -3.61 -21.36
N HIS A 200 3.19 -2.75 -22.02
CA HIS A 200 1.76 -2.58 -21.76
C HIS A 200 0.94 -3.84 -22.10
N ALA A 201 1.30 -4.55 -23.18
CA ALA A 201 0.65 -5.79 -23.56
C ALA A 201 0.90 -6.93 -22.56
N ILE A 202 2.03 -6.91 -21.83
CA ILE A 202 2.44 -8.01 -20.93
C ILE A 202 2.22 -7.67 -19.44
N LEU A 203 2.38 -6.41 -19.04
CA LEU A 203 2.35 -5.96 -17.65
C LEU A 203 0.96 -5.48 -17.19
N SER A 204 -0.13 -5.90 -17.83
CA SER A 204 -1.50 -5.50 -17.43
C SER A 204 -1.97 -6.14 -16.10
N VAL A 205 -1.09 -6.30 -15.12
CA VAL A 205 -1.40 -6.78 -13.77
C VAL A 205 -1.50 -5.56 -12.86
N SER A 206 -2.72 -5.07 -12.63
CA SER A 206 -2.97 -4.07 -11.60
C SER A 206 -2.87 -4.72 -10.22
N CYS A 207 -1.77 -4.51 -9.50
CA CYS A 207 -1.63 -4.96 -8.12
C CYS A 207 -2.36 -4.01 -7.16
N PHE A 208 -3.51 -4.46 -6.65
CA PHE A 208 -3.95 -4.19 -5.29
C PHE A 208 -4.31 -5.55 -4.71
N SER A 209 -3.43 -6.12 -3.88
CA SER A 209 -3.69 -7.40 -3.23
C SER A 209 -3.30 -7.27 -1.76
N VAL A 210 -4.31 -7.10 -0.92
CA VAL A 210 -4.18 -7.27 0.53
C VAL A 210 -4.32 -8.76 0.80
N VAL A 211 -3.26 -9.39 1.29
CA VAL A 211 -3.30 -10.81 1.70
C VAL A 211 -3.29 -10.86 3.23
N LEU A 212 -4.37 -11.41 3.79
CA LEU A 212 -4.42 -11.74 5.21
C LEU A 212 -3.78 -13.11 5.43
N MET A 213 -2.71 -13.16 6.22
CA MET A 213 -2.13 -14.42 6.67
C MET A 213 -2.45 -14.63 8.16
N PRO A 214 -3.34 -15.58 8.51
CA PRO A 214 -3.56 -15.92 9.91
C PRO A 214 -2.30 -16.62 10.45
N ALA A 215 -1.87 -16.26 11.67
CA ALA A 215 -0.68 -16.86 12.29
C ALA A 215 -0.80 -18.39 12.50
N ARG A 216 -2.02 -18.97 12.44
CA ARG A 216 -2.21 -20.43 12.41
C ARG A 216 -1.55 -21.08 11.18
N CYS A 217 -1.51 -20.39 10.03
CA CYS A 217 -0.83 -20.89 8.82
C CYS A 217 0.70 -20.78 8.93
N LEU A 218 1.24 -19.79 9.65
CA LEU A 218 2.69 -19.64 9.86
C LEU A 218 3.29 -20.72 10.78
N ARG A 219 2.48 -21.34 11.64
CA ARG A 219 2.91 -22.49 12.45
C ARG A 219 3.13 -23.78 11.65
N ASN A 220 2.55 -23.90 10.45
CA ASN A 220 2.74 -25.06 9.57
C ASN A 220 3.80 -24.85 8.49
N SER A 221 4.29 -23.62 8.26
CA SER A 221 5.32 -23.33 7.25
C SER A 221 6.77 -23.44 7.77
N THR A 222 6.97 -23.85 9.03
CA THR A 222 8.31 -24.07 9.62
C THR A 222 8.54 -25.48 10.16
N ARG A 223 7.71 -26.46 9.76
CA ARG A 223 7.83 -27.86 10.19
C ARG A 223 8.00 -28.87 9.05
N GLU A 224 8.85 -28.53 8.09
CA GLU A 224 9.51 -29.54 7.24
C GLU A 224 11.02 -29.41 7.36
N TYR A 225 11.58 -29.82 8.51
CA TYR A 225 12.95 -30.31 8.57
C TYR A 225 13.05 -31.50 9.54
N VAL A 226 13.22 -32.66 8.89
CA VAL A 226 13.97 -33.86 9.32
C VAL A 226 13.33 -34.76 10.38
N ASN A 227 12.91 -35.94 9.90
CA ASN A 227 12.63 -37.15 10.66
C ASN A 227 13.77 -37.52 11.62
N LEU A 228 13.41 -37.89 12.85
CA LEU A 228 14.22 -38.78 13.69
C LEU A 228 13.46 -40.08 13.90
N GLN A 229 13.76 -41.06 13.06
CA GLN A 229 14.06 -42.43 13.46
C GLN A 229 15.44 -42.78 12.88
#